data_AF-A0A9P9DI65-F1
#
_entry.id   AF-A0A9P9DI65-F1
#
_cell.length_a   1.000
_cell.length_b   1.000
_cell.length_c   1.000
_cell.angle_alpha   90.00
_cell.angle_beta   90.00
_cell.angle_gamma   90.00
#
_symmetry.space_group_name_H-M   'P 1'
#
loop_
_entity.id
_entity.type
_entity.pdbx_description
1 polymer ?
#
loop_
_entity_poly.entity_id
_entity_poly.type
_entity_poly.pdbx_seq_one_letter_code
_entity_poly.pdbx_strand_id
1 'polypeptide(L)'
;MATMDPEKLREALGLYPSPCIQCIEVPAKKEDMTTAALCRSCYHMQLTDVWKEALSWTDIVSLVRSFIKGDLRQTPDHLGPLNAETEPLVPDLLQLCDFGIIPSESQPEKWEIVPSRVYKGRRCEQIRWREEIQRPYLNFSIPTLHPSISKAQVGEFRRRFLNNPDIITTVLSENDEYPLDDEDSEDPQIVDPRHVQCLIFDPPKSPILAEQSDLYDFITTAPMGNQCVTRSRVADTRQDLETAPWDLDTWFPFSLVSNLYPNEDGNGQQMSFASRDEEGTESPFQALFEMRPLYFMIAAREWDQGMDLQKLVLEVCENVGLKRDFVE
;
A
#
# COMPACT_ATOMS: atom_id res chain seq x y z
N MET A 1 19.28 43.47 31.72
CA MET A 1 19.11 42.36 30.74
C MET A 1 18.04 41.44 31.32
N ALA A 2 16.88 41.35 30.69
CA ALA A 2 15.84 40.43 31.15
C ALA A 2 16.26 39.00 30.77
N THR A 3 16.48 38.14 31.76
CA THR A 3 16.71 36.71 31.57
C THR A 3 15.43 36.10 31.02
N MET A 4 15.47 35.61 29.78
CA MET A 4 14.36 34.88 29.17
C MET A 4 14.09 33.62 30.00
N ASP A 5 12.83 33.39 30.31
CA ASP A 5 12.35 32.20 31.02
C ASP A 5 12.80 30.93 30.26
N PRO A 6 13.56 30.01 30.90
CA PRO A 6 14.04 28.78 30.29
C PRO A 6 12.94 27.92 29.67
N GLU A 7 11.72 27.95 30.21
CA GLU A 7 10.57 27.23 29.62
C GLU A 7 10.11 27.89 28.32
N LYS A 8 10.07 29.22 28.26
CA LYS A 8 9.72 29.95 27.02
C LYS A 8 10.81 29.86 25.96
N LEU A 9 12.08 29.75 26.37
CA LEU A 9 13.18 29.47 25.44
C LEU A 9 13.07 28.05 24.87
N ARG A 10 12.72 27.08 25.71
CA ARG A 10 12.43 25.69 25.30
C ARG A 10 11.23 25.62 24.35
N GLU A 11 10.15 26.33 24.65
CA GLU A 11 8.97 26.46 23.79
C GLU A 11 9.30 27.06 22.43
N ALA A 12 10.04 28.17 22.42
CA ALA A 12 10.47 28.85 21.20
C ALA A 12 11.44 28.02 20.35
N LEU A 13 12.17 27.07 20.97
CA LEU A 13 13.03 26.10 20.30
C LEU A 13 12.31 24.78 19.96
N GLY A 14 11.02 24.65 20.28
CA GLY A 14 10.23 23.43 20.02
C GLY A 14 10.56 22.24 20.93
N LEU A 15 11.18 22.47 22.09
CA LEU A 15 11.58 21.46 23.07
C LEU A 15 10.58 21.44 24.25
N TYR A 16 9.74 20.41 24.36
CA TYR A 16 8.78 20.14 25.46
C TYR A 16 8.83 18.63 25.86
N PRO A 17 8.26 18.16 26.99
CA PRO A 17 9.05 17.72 28.12
C PRO A 17 8.80 16.24 28.45
N SER A 18 9.34 15.33 27.68
CA SER A 18 9.95 14.14 28.27
C SER A 18 10.88 13.52 27.23
N PRO A 19 12.10 13.11 27.60
CA PRO A 19 12.80 12.14 26.79
C PRO A 19 11.89 10.92 26.59
N CYS A 20 12.11 10.17 25.51
CA CYS A 20 11.39 8.92 25.31
C CYS A 20 11.41 8.11 26.61
N ILE A 21 10.23 7.67 27.08
CA ILE A 21 10.13 6.94 28.35
C ILE A 21 10.95 5.64 28.37
N GLN A 22 11.28 5.12 27.18
CA GLN A 22 12.03 3.88 26.99
C GLN A 22 13.50 4.11 26.64
N CYS A 23 13.85 5.22 25.99
CA CYS A 23 15.24 5.60 25.72
C CYS A 23 15.50 7.04 26.17
N ILE A 24 15.89 7.19 27.44
CA ILE A 24 16.10 8.47 28.12
C ILE A 24 17.14 9.36 27.41
N GLU A 25 18.01 8.76 26.59
CA GLU A 25 19.15 9.42 25.94
C GLU A 25 18.81 10.15 24.63
N VAL A 26 17.64 9.94 24.03
CA VAL A 26 17.27 10.60 22.76
C VAL A 26 16.34 11.78 23.06
N PRO A 27 16.80 13.04 22.89
CA PRO A 27 15.92 14.19 22.92
C PRO A 27 14.95 14.11 21.74
N ALA A 28 13.72 13.68 22.00
CA ALA A 28 12.68 13.59 20.98
C ALA A 28 12.29 15.02 20.54
N LYS A 29 12.23 15.26 19.22
CA LYS A 29 11.60 16.50 18.71
C LYS A 29 10.08 16.33 18.82
N LYS A 30 9.34 17.43 18.93
CA LYS A 30 7.87 17.44 19.01
C LYS A 30 7.19 16.65 17.88
N GLU A 31 7.79 16.68 16.69
CA GLU A 31 7.33 16.00 15.49
C GLU A 31 7.54 14.47 15.56
N ASP A 32 8.51 14.03 16.36
CA ASP A 32 8.97 12.65 16.52
C ASP A 32 8.32 11.91 17.70
N MET A 33 7.50 12.60 18.50
CA MET A 33 6.78 12.01 19.63
C MET A 33 5.42 11.47 19.20
N THR A 34 5.13 10.25 19.65
CA THR A 34 3.77 9.69 19.56
C THR A 34 2.94 10.11 20.76
N THR A 35 1.63 9.85 20.72
CA THR A 35 0.69 10.04 21.84
C THR A 35 1.11 9.27 23.10
N ALA A 36 1.99 8.27 22.98
CA ALA A 36 2.48 7.40 24.05
C ALA A 36 3.82 7.86 24.70
N ALA A 37 4.30 9.08 24.40
CA ALA A 37 5.59 9.60 24.90
C ALA A 37 6.82 8.74 24.53
N LEU A 38 6.72 7.96 23.46
CA LEU A 38 7.82 7.21 22.86
C LEU A 38 8.43 8.01 21.70
N CYS A 39 9.74 7.87 21.49
CA CYS A 39 10.34 8.31 20.23
C CYS A 39 9.93 7.38 19.10
N ARG A 40 10.05 7.84 17.84
CA ARG A 40 9.72 7.07 16.64
C ARG A 40 10.32 5.66 16.62
N SER A 41 11.58 5.51 17.03
CA SER A 41 12.27 4.21 17.04
C SER A 41 11.68 3.25 18.09
N CYS A 42 11.51 3.68 19.34
CA CYS A 42 10.91 2.82 20.37
C CYS A 42 9.45 2.51 20.08
N TYR A 43 8.70 3.46 19.51
CA TYR A 43 7.33 3.21 19.07
C TYR A 43 7.29 2.18 17.94
N HIS A 44 8.21 2.28 16.97
CA HIS A 44 8.32 1.30 15.90
C HIS A 44 8.68 -0.08 16.41
N MET A 45 9.63 -0.21 17.34
CA MET A 45 9.94 -1.51 17.97
C MET A 45 8.74 -2.13 18.68
N GLN A 46 8.06 -1.36 19.55
CA GLN A 46 6.87 -1.87 20.25
C GLN A 46 5.77 -2.27 19.28
N LEU A 47 5.56 -1.48 18.21
CA LEU A 47 4.61 -1.82 17.18
C LEU A 47 5.01 -3.15 16.52
N THR A 48 6.26 -3.28 16.08
CA THR A 48 6.74 -4.53 15.47
C THR A 48 6.50 -5.74 16.39
N ASP A 49 6.71 -5.61 17.70
CA ASP A 49 6.42 -6.68 18.65
C ASP A 49 4.92 -7.02 18.68
N VAL A 50 4.02 -6.02 18.70
CA VAL A 50 2.56 -6.22 18.62
C VAL A 50 2.16 -6.97 17.35
N TRP A 51 2.75 -6.64 16.19
CA TRP A 51 2.45 -7.35 14.95
C TRP A 51 3.04 -8.77 14.92
N LYS A 52 4.20 -9.01 15.53
CA LYS A 52 4.79 -10.35 15.68
C LYS A 52 3.97 -11.26 16.61
N GLU A 53 3.25 -10.68 17.56
CA GLU A 53 2.36 -11.41 18.46
C GLU A 53 1.03 -11.82 17.79
N ALA A 54 0.74 -11.37 16.57
CA ALA A 54 -0.44 -11.82 15.82
C ALA A 54 -0.29 -13.29 15.38
N LEU A 55 -1.19 -14.16 15.87
CA LEU A 55 -1.12 -15.62 15.65
C LEU A 55 -2.15 -16.12 14.64
N SER A 56 -3.06 -15.25 14.19
CA SER A 56 -4.12 -15.59 13.26
C SER A 56 -4.40 -14.47 12.26
N TRP A 57 -5.07 -14.80 11.16
CA TRP A 57 -5.55 -13.80 10.21
C TRP A 57 -6.46 -12.76 10.88
N THR A 58 -7.30 -13.20 11.81
CA THR A 58 -8.19 -12.32 12.58
C THR A 58 -7.41 -11.28 13.38
N ASP A 59 -6.31 -11.68 14.03
CA ASP A 59 -5.46 -10.74 14.79
C ASP A 59 -4.88 -9.66 13.87
N ILE A 60 -4.40 -10.07 12.69
CA ILE A 60 -3.85 -9.15 11.69
C ILE A 60 -4.94 -8.18 11.21
N VAL A 61 -6.14 -8.68 10.91
CA VAL A 61 -7.29 -7.85 10.52
C VAL A 61 -7.64 -6.84 11.62
N SER A 62 -7.63 -7.24 12.89
CA SER A 62 -7.87 -6.33 14.03
C SER A 62 -6.79 -5.24 14.15
N LEU A 63 -5.51 -5.57 13.91
CA LEU A 63 -4.43 -4.58 13.89
C LEU A 63 -4.58 -3.59 12.73
N VAL A 64 -4.91 -4.08 11.53
CA VAL A 64 -5.18 -3.23 10.36
C VAL A 64 -6.37 -2.30 10.61
N ARG A 65 -7.47 -2.80 11.21
CA ARG A 65 -8.62 -1.98 11.59
C ARG A 65 -8.23 -0.90 12.59
N SER A 66 -7.43 -1.24 13.59
CA SER A 66 -6.93 -0.29 14.59
C SER A 66 -6.08 0.81 13.94
N PHE A 67 -5.26 0.46 12.94
CA PHE A 67 -4.54 1.45 12.14
C PHE A 67 -5.48 2.34 11.32
N ILE A 68 -6.45 1.78 10.61
CA ILE A 68 -7.40 2.53 9.79
C ILE A 68 -8.26 3.50 10.62
N LYS A 69 -8.64 3.09 11.85
CA LYS A 69 -9.35 3.95 12.81
C LYS A 69 -8.47 5.05 13.41
N GLY A 70 -7.14 4.94 13.30
CA GLY A 70 -6.17 5.84 13.90
C GLY A 70 -5.76 5.49 15.34
N ASP A 71 -6.17 4.32 15.85
CA ASP A 71 -5.74 3.79 17.16
C ASP A 71 -4.26 3.35 17.12
N LEU A 72 -3.82 2.80 15.98
CA LEU A 72 -2.40 2.60 15.65
C LEU A 72 -1.95 3.68 14.66
N ARG A 73 -0.76 4.24 14.88
CA ARG A 73 -0.24 5.33 14.04
C ARG A 73 0.48 4.84 12.78
N GLN A 74 0.89 3.58 12.71
CA GLN A 74 1.65 3.00 11.59
C GLN A 74 1.37 1.49 11.51
N THR A 75 1.75 0.90 10.39
CA THR A 75 1.88 -0.55 10.17
C THR A 75 3.35 -0.86 9.84
N PRO A 76 3.76 -2.14 9.74
CA PRO A 76 5.09 -2.50 9.23
C PRO A 76 5.41 -1.87 7.87
N ASP A 77 4.42 -1.83 6.98
CA ASP A 77 4.58 -1.33 5.61
C ASP A 77 4.33 0.19 5.48
N HIS A 78 3.70 0.83 6.47
CA HIS A 78 3.35 2.25 6.41
C HIS A 78 3.81 2.99 7.68
N LEU A 79 4.93 3.72 7.56
CA LEU A 79 5.69 4.31 8.68
C LEU A 79 5.14 5.66 9.20
N GLY A 80 3.86 5.93 9.01
CA GLY A 80 3.18 7.16 9.39
C GLY A 80 1.66 6.99 9.48
N PRO A 81 0.91 8.04 9.85
CA PRO A 81 -0.55 7.98 9.84
C PRO A 81 -1.10 7.86 8.40
N LEU A 82 -2.38 7.55 8.27
CA LEU A 82 -3.08 7.61 6.97
C LEU A 82 -2.90 9.00 6.34
N ASN A 83 -2.74 9.01 5.02
CA ASN A 83 -2.75 10.25 4.26
C ASN A 83 -4.16 10.85 4.29
N ALA A 84 -4.24 12.19 4.29
CA ALA A 84 -5.53 12.89 4.30
C ALA A 84 -6.42 12.53 3.10
N GLU A 85 -5.82 12.15 1.96
CA GLU A 85 -6.56 11.69 0.78
C GLU A 85 -7.31 10.36 1.00
N THR A 86 -6.86 9.55 1.96
CA THR A 86 -7.47 8.26 2.30
C THR A 86 -8.65 8.41 3.28
N GLU A 87 -8.77 9.54 3.98
CA GLU A 87 -9.84 9.78 4.97
C GLU A 87 -11.26 9.49 4.42
N PRO A 88 -11.62 9.91 3.19
CA PRO A 88 -12.95 9.61 2.63
C PRO A 88 -13.20 8.12 2.38
N LEU A 89 -12.15 7.31 2.26
CA LEU A 89 -12.22 5.87 1.96
C LEU A 89 -12.35 5.02 3.22
N VAL A 90 -12.04 5.57 4.40
CA VAL A 90 -12.01 4.85 5.69
C VAL A 90 -13.26 4.00 5.96
N PRO A 91 -14.51 4.49 5.75
CA PRO A 91 -15.70 3.68 6.01
C PRO A 91 -15.75 2.39 5.19
N ASP A 92 -15.38 2.46 3.91
CA ASP A 92 -15.44 1.31 3.01
C ASP A 92 -14.23 0.38 3.22
N LEU A 93 -13.05 0.94 3.54
CA LEU A 93 -11.88 0.15 3.95
C LEU A 93 -12.14 -0.68 5.22
N LEU A 94 -12.86 -0.12 6.21
CA LEU A 94 -13.26 -0.87 7.40
C LEU A 94 -14.27 -1.98 7.07
N GLN A 95 -15.20 -1.75 6.14
CA GLN A 95 -16.12 -2.79 5.68
C GLN A 95 -15.40 -3.93 4.96
N LEU A 96 -14.34 -3.63 4.19
CA LEU A 96 -13.50 -4.67 3.59
C LEU A 96 -12.88 -5.57 4.66
N CYS A 97 -12.39 -4.98 5.74
CA CYS A 97 -11.86 -5.75 6.87
C CYS A 97 -12.91 -6.66 7.52
N ASP A 98 -14.21 -6.32 7.49
CA ASP A 98 -15.25 -7.19 8.02
C ASP A 98 -15.32 -8.53 7.25
N PHE A 99 -14.95 -8.54 5.97
CA PHE A 99 -14.84 -9.75 5.12
C PHE A 99 -13.47 -10.46 5.24
N GLY A 100 -12.57 -9.95 6.08
CA GLY A 100 -11.20 -10.46 6.20
C GLY A 100 -10.27 -9.98 5.09
N ILE A 101 -10.65 -8.94 4.33
CA ILE A 101 -9.77 -8.29 3.36
C ILE A 101 -8.87 -7.29 4.08
N ILE A 102 -7.56 -7.38 3.85
CA ILE A 102 -6.58 -6.45 4.42
C ILE A 102 -6.18 -5.45 3.33
N PRO A 103 -6.65 -4.18 3.37
CA PRO A 103 -6.12 -3.14 2.50
C PRO A 103 -4.73 -2.72 2.96
N SER A 104 -3.79 -2.58 2.02
CA SER A 104 -2.41 -2.15 2.30
C SER A 104 -2.09 -0.77 1.73
N GLU A 105 -2.60 -0.44 0.55
CA GLU A 105 -2.44 0.87 -0.08
C GLU A 105 -3.70 1.28 -0.83
N SER A 106 -3.97 2.57 -0.90
CA SER A 106 -5.12 3.08 -1.66
C SER A 106 -4.91 4.53 -2.09
N GLN A 107 -5.54 4.88 -3.20
CA GLN A 107 -5.68 6.26 -3.66
C GLN A 107 -7.07 6.42 -4.27
N PRO A 108 -7.81 7.49 -3.93
CA PRO A 108 -9.10 7.77 -4.55
C PRO A 108 -8.93 8.26 -6.00
N GLU A 109 -10.04 8.28 -6.73
CA GLU A 109 -10.11 9.11 -7.94
C GLU A 109 -10.09 10.58 -7.53
N LYS A 110 -9.24 11.38 -8.20
CA LYS A 110 -9.13 12.81 -7.93
C LYS A 110 -8.81 13.56 -9.21
N TRP A 111 -9.48 14.69 -9.39
CA TRP A 111 -9.12 15.67 -10.40
C TRP A 111 -9.12 17.06 -9.78
N GLU A 112 -7.97 17.73 -9.81
CA GLU A 112 -7.85 19.08 -9.28
C GLU A 112 -7.04 20.00 -10.18
N ILE A 113 -7.44 21.27 -10.21
CA ILE A 113 -6.69 22.36 -10.82
C ILE A 113 -6.44 23.42 -9.75
N VAL A 114 -5.18 23.55 -9.34
CA VAL A 114 -4.79 24.39 -8.21
C VAL A 114 -3.59 25.28 -8.56
N PRO A 115 -3.48 26.48 -7.96
CA PRO A 115 -2.26 27.25 -8.04
C PRO A 115 -1.14 26.57 -7.23
N SER A 116 -0.06 26.18 -7.90
CA SER A 116 1.16 25.62 -7.30
C SER A 116 2.22 26.71 -7.12
N ARG A 117 2.89 26.70 -5.96
CA ARG A 117 3.95 27.65 -5.64
C ARG A 117 5.31 27.03 -5.94
N VAL A 118 6.09 27.66 -6.81
CA VAL A 118 7.46 27.26 -7.10
C VAL A 118 8.39 28.01 -6.15
N TYR A 119 9.15 27.25 -5.35
CA TYR A 119 10.08 27.79 -4.37
C TYR A 119 11.53 27.65 -4.82
N LYS A 120 12.34 28.67 -4.52
CA LYS A 120 13.80 28.58 -4.55
C LYS A 120 14.33 28.86 -3.15
N GLY A 121 14.77 27.80 -2.47
CA GLY A 121 15.03 27.86 -1.03
C GLY A 121 13.73 28.17 -0.27
N ARG A 122 13.73 29.23 0.54
CA ARG A 122 12.56 29.64 1.37
C ARG A 122 11.66 30.70 0.73
N ARG A 123 11.94 31.15 -0.49
CA ARG A 123 11.14 32.19 -1.18
C ARG A 123 10.30 31.57 -2.29
N CYS A 124 9.02 31.93 -2.33
CA CYS A 124 8.14 31.67 -3.46
C CYS A 124 8.56 32.61 -4.60
N GLU A 125 9.05 32.06 -5.71
CA GLU A 125 9.50 32.84 -6.86
C GLU A 125 8.37 33.05 -7.87
N GLN A 126 7.49 32.06 -8.04
CA GLN A 126 6.43 32.09 -9.03
C GLN A 126 5.22 31.29 -8.54
N ILE A 127 4.02 31.74 -8.93
CA ILE A 127 2.81 30.93 -8.87
C ILE A 127 2.59 30.39 -10.28
N ARG A 128 2.51 29.07 -10.40
CA ARG A 128 2.11 28.35 -11.61
C ARG A 128 0.77 27.68 -11.37
N TRP A 129 0.11 27.26 -12.42
CA TRP A 129 -1.08 26.41 -12.33
C TRP A 129 -0.65 24.95 -12.46
N ARG A 130 -1.18 24.08 -11.61
CA ARG A 130 -1.01 22.63 -11.67
C ARG A 130 -2.37 21.99 -11.84
N GLU A 131 -2.47 21.09 -12.79
CA GLU A 131 -3.58 20.16 -12.90
C GLU A 131 -3.06 18.77 -12.55
N GLU A 132 -3.74 18.07 -11.65
CA GLU A 132 -3.43 16.71 -11.23
C GLU A 132 -4.65 15.82 -11.46
N ILE A 133 -4.41 14.64 -12.02
CA ILE A 133 -5.41 13.58 -12.15
C ILE A 133 -4.84 12.31 -11.53
N GLN A 134 -5.58 11.73 -10.60
CA GLN A 134 -5.33 10.44 -9.97
C GLN A 134 -6.36 9.43 -10.48
N ARG A 135 -5.89 8.27 -10.93
CA ARG A 135 -6.71 7.07 -11.06
C ARG A 135 -6.91 6.48 -9.67
N PRO A 136 -8.11 5.96 -9.37
CA PRO A 136 -8.26 5.15 -8.18
C PRO A 136 -7.41 3.89 -8.34
N TYR A 137 -6.72 3.51 -7.26
CA TYR A 137 -6.09 2.21 -7.12
C TYR A 137 -6.28 1.68 -5.69
N LEU A 138 -6.18 0.36 -5.54
CA LEU A 138 -6.30 -0.32 -4.25
C LEU A 138 -5.42 -1.57 -4.26
N ASN A 139 -4.57 -1.69 -3.24
CA ASN A 139 -3.87 -2.91 -2.92
C ASN A 139 -4.49 -3.56 -1.69
N PHE A 140 -4.67 -4.88 -1.75
CA PHE A 140 -5.23 -5.63 -0.64
C PHE A 140 -4.86 -7.10 -0.71
N SER A 141 -5.08 -7.83 0.39
CA SER A 141 -4.87 -9.27 0.46
C SER A 141 -6.06 -10.00 1.06
N ILE A 142 -6.19 -11.28 0.68
CA ILE A 142 -7.20 -12.22 1.16
C ILE A 142 -6.49 -13.53 1.56
N PRO A 143 -6.85 -14.17 2.69
CA PRO A 143 -6.20 -15.42 3.08
C PRO A 143 -6.71 -16.55 2.18
N THR A 144 -5.82 -17.47 1.85
CA THR A 144 -6.18 -18.64 1.03
C THR A 144 -6.47 -19.87 1.89
N LEU A 145 -5.92 -19.89 3.11
CA LEU A 145 -6.10 -20.95 4.09
C LEU A 145 -6.82 -20.41 5.32
N HIS A 146 -8.15 -20.27 5.26
CA HIS A 146 -8.95 -19.83 6.42
C HIS A 146 -10.23 -20.67 6.58
N PRO A 147 -10.67 -21.04 7.80
CA PRO A 147 -11.85 -21.87 8.00
C PRO A 147 -13.17 -21.29 7.45
N SER A 148 -13.27 -19.95 7.38
CA SER A 148 -14.47 -19.26 6.87
C SER A 148 -14.39 -18.84 5.40
N ILE A 149 -13.22 -18.95 4.77
CA ILE A 149 -12.98 -18.54 3.38
C ILE A 149 -12.42 -19.74 2.62
N SER A 150 -13.27 -20.34 1.77
CA SER A 150 -12.88 -21.52 1.00
C SER A 150 -12.03 -21.14 -0.22
N LYS A 151 -11.13 -22.05 -0.63
CA LYS A 151 -10.32 -21.91 -1.86
C LYS A 151 -11.18 -21.65 -3.11
N ALA A 152 -12.39 -22.21 -3.18
CA ALA A 152 -13.34 -21.94 -4.26
C ALA A 152 -13.84 -20.48 -4.29
N GLN A 153 -14.09 -19.88 -3.13
CA GLN A 153 -14.47 -18.47 -3.03
C GLN A 153 -13.30 -17.57 -3.45
N VAL A 154 -12.08 -17.88 -3.03
CA VAL A 154 -10.88 -17.14 -3.45
C VAL A 154 -10.66 -17.26 -4.96
N GLY A 155 -10.84 -18.44 -5.54
CA GLY A 155 -10.74 -18.66 -6.99
C GLY A 155 -11.77 -17.82 -7.77
N GLU A 156 -13.03 -17.86 -7.37
CA GLU A 156 -14.09 -17.05 -7.99
C GLU A 156 -13.85 -15.54 -7.79
N PHE A 157 -13.37 -15.14 -6.61
CA PHE A 157 -13.00 -13.76 -6.30
C PHE A 157 -11.89 -13.27 -7.24
N ARG A 158 -10.80 -14.04 -7.38
CA ARG A 158 -9.71 -13.80 -8.34
C ARG A 158 -10.22 -13.67 -9.77
N ARG A 159 -11.02 -14.63 -10.22
CA ARG A 159 -11.58 -14.68 -11.58
C ARG A 159 -12.39 -13.41 -11.92
N ARG A 160 -13.18 -12.90 -10.98
CA ARG A 160 -13.98 -11.68 -11.19
C ARG A 160 -13.13 -10.43 -11.42
N PHE A 161 -12.00 -10.27 -10.74
CA PHE A 161 -11.10 -9.13 -10.99
C PHE A 161 -10.32 -9.29 -12.29
N LEU A 162 -9.87 -10.49 -12.62
CA LEU A 162 -9.14 -10.76 -13.86
C LEU A 162 -10.01 -10.57 -15.11
N ASN A 163 -11.29 -10.93 -15.02
CA ASN A 163 -12.23 -10.81 -16.13
C ASN A 163 -12.94 -9.45 -16.21
N ASN A 164 -12.63 -8.50 -15.32
CA ASN A 164 -13.24 -7.18 -15.34
C ASN A 164 -12.50 -6.27 -16.34
N PRO A 165 -13.15 -5.84 -17.44
CA PRO A 165 -12.50 -5.05 -18.49
C PRO A 165 -12.20 -3.61 -18.06
N ASP A 166 -12.89 -3.09 -17.04
CA ASP A 166 -12.80 -1.69 -16.63
C ASP A 166 -11.64 -1.41 -15.67
N ILE A 167 -11.02 -2.47 -15.14
CA ILE A 167 -9.86 -2.38 -14.25
C ILE A 167 -8.64 -3.09 -14.81
N ILE A 168 -7.48 -2.63 -14.36
CA ILE A 168 -6.22 -3.36 -14.40
C ILE A 168 -6.13 -4.14 -13.11
N THR A 169 -5.75 -5.42 -13.21
CA THR A 169 -5.65 -6.33 -12.08
C THR A 169 -4.31 -7.05 -12.15
N THR A 170 -3.56 -7.04 -11.06
CA THR A 170 -2.46 -7.97 -10.80
C THR A 170 -2.78 -8.79 -9.57
N VAL A 171 -2.54 -10.09 -9.68
CA VAL A 171 -2.72 -11.07 -8.62
C VAL A 171 -1.41 -11.80 -8.43
N LEU A 172 -0.98 -11.99 -7.18
CA LEU A 172 0.19 -12.79 -6.87
C LEU A 172 0.06 -13.59 -5.57
N SER A 173 0.75 -14.73 -5.52
CA SER A 173 0.92 -15.58 -4.36
C SER A 173 2.38 -15.97 -4.20
N GLU A 174 2.92 -15.76 -3.00
CA GLU A 174 4.30 -16.13 -2.67
C GLU A 174 4.40 -17.53 -2.05
N ASN A 175 3.27 -18.10 -1.60
CA ASN A 175 3.28 -19.25 -0.70
C ASN A 175 2.34 -20.41 -1.11
N ASP A 176 1.51 -20.25 -2.16
CA ASP A 176 0.61 -21.31 -2.64
C ASP A 176 0.38 -21.26 -4.16
N GLU A 177 0.32 -22.43 -4.80
CA GLU A 177 -0.15 -22.56 -6.19
C GLU A 177 -1.68 -22.47 -6.21
N TYR A 178 -2.18 -21.53 -7.02
CA TYR A 178 -3.59 -21.48 -7.38
C TYR A 178 -3.72 -22.00 -8.81
N PRO A 179 -4.43 -23.12 -9.04
CA PRO A 179 -4.65 -23.60 -10.39
C PRO A 179 -5.29 -22.47 -11.22
N LEU A 180 -4.75 -22.25 -12.42
CA LEU A 180 -5.50 -21.62 -13.48
C LEU A 180 -6.73 -22.50 -13.73
N ASP A 181 -7.92 -21.90 -13.84
CA ASP A 181 -9.11 -22.66 -14.25
C ASP A 181 -8.76 -23.45 -15.52
N ASP A 182 -9.27 -24.70 -15.61
CA ASP A 182 -8.91 -25.70 -16.63
C ASP A 182 -8.66 -25.08 -18.03
N GLU A 183 -7.67 -25.62 -18.76
CA GLU A 183 -7.17 -25.17 -20.08
C GLU A 183 -8.27 -24.98 -21.17
N ASP A 184 -9.51 -25.38 -20.89
CA ASP A 184 -10.68 -25.24 -21.75
C ASP A 184 -11.44 -23.90 -21.57
N SER A 185 -11.03 -23.01 -20.67
CA SER A 185 -11.66 -21.68 -20.53
C SER A 185 -11.18 -20.72 -21.64
N GLU A 186 -12.08 -20.36 -22.56
CA GLU A 186 -11.82 -19.41 -23.67
C GLU A 186 -11.68 -17.93 -23.22
N ASP A 187 -11.27 -17.66 -21.98
CA ASP A 187 -11.25 -16.30 -21.39
C ASP A 187 -9.85 -15.65 -21.45
N PRO A 188 -9.76 -14.31 -21.32
CA PRO A 188 -8.96 -13.47 -22.20
C PRO A 188 -7.50 -13.39 -21.76
N GLN A 189 -6.57 -13.58 -22.72
CA GLN A 189 -5.15 -13.19 -22.68
C GLN A 189 -4.53 -13.11 -21.27
N ILE A 190 -4.60 -14.19 -20.51
CA ILE A 190 -3.81 -14.36 -19.29
C ILE A 190 -2.35 -14.37 -19.77
N VAL A 191 -1.61 -13.29 -19.50
CA VAL A 191 -0.19 -13.25 -19.82
C VAL A 191 0.50 -14.24 -18.89
N ASP A 192 0.84 -15.41 -19.43
CA ASP A 192 1.63 -16.42 -18.72
C ASP A 192 2.91 -15.74 -18.17
N PRO A 193 3.20 -15.84 -16.86
CA PRO A 193 4.39 -15.22 -16.25
C PRO A 193 5.70 -15.61 -16.94
N ARG A 194 5.78 -16.77 -17.62
CA ARG A 194 6.93 -17.16 -18.46
C ARG A 194 7.17 -16.22 -19.65
N HIS A 195 6.17 -15.45 -20.07
CA HIS A 195 6.30 -14.42 -21.10
C HIS A 195 6.59 -13.01 -20.53
N VAL A 196 6.42 -12.79 -19.22
CA VAL A 196 6.75 -11.51 -18.54
C VAL A 196 8.26 -11.39 -18.26
N GLN A 197 9.01 -12.49 -18.31
CA GLN A 197 10.46 -12.55 -18.08
C GLN A 197 11.34 -11.66 -18.99
N CYS A 198 10.80 -10.99 -20.01
CA CYS A 198 11.61 -10.29 -21.02
C CYS A 198 11.61 -8.75 -20.98
N LEU A 199 10.98 -8.07 -20.00
CA LEU A 199 10.91 -6.59 -20.01
C LEU A 199 11.62 -5.89 -18.85
N ILE A 200 12.55 -6.58 -18.18
CA ILE A 200 13.47 -5.89 -17.27
C ILE A 200 14.48 -5.11 -18.13
N PHE A 201 14.36 -3.78 -18.14
CA PHE A 201 15.38 -2.90 -18.67
C PHE A 201 16.67 -3.14 -17.86
N ASP A 202 17.65 -3.74 -18.51
CA ASP A 202 18.85 -4.38 -17.95
C ASP A 202 18.56 -5.61 -17.05
N PRO A 203 19.19 -6.78 -17.31
CA PRO A 203 19.14 -7.87 -16.34
C PRO A 203 19.68 -7.35 -15.01
N PRO A 204 18.88 -7.39 -13.94
CA PRO A 204 19.30 -6.87 -12.67
C PRO A 204 20.45 -7.75 -12.19
N LYS A 205 21.54 -7.12 -11.74
CA LYS A 205 22.64 -7.80 -11.05
C LYS A 205 22.21 -8.37 -9.69
N SER A 206 20.91 -8.36 -9.37
CA SER A 206 20.35 -8.83 -8.12
C SER A 206 20.00 -10.33 -8.25
N PRO A 207 20.62 -11.21 -7.46
CA PRO A 207 20.30 -12.64 -7.39
C PRO A 207 18.82 -12.92 -7.11
N ILE A 208 18.13 -11.98 -6.44
CA ILE A 208 16.73 -12.06 -6.03
C ILE A 208 15.78 -12.21 -7.24
N LEU A 209 16.13 -11.65 -8.41
CA LEU A 209 15.28 -11.79 -9.60
C LEU A 209 15.47 -13.13 -10.34
N ALA A 210 16.54 -13.88 -10.04
CA ALA A 210 16.68 -15.26 -10.54
C ALA A 210 15.88 -16.28 -9.70
N GLU A 211 15.56 -15.95 -8.45
CA GLU A 211 14.70 -16.74 -7.55
C GLU A 211 13.18 -16.50 -7.79
N GLN A 212 12.83 -15.54 -8.65
CA GLN A 212 11.44 -15.25 -9.04
C GLN A 212 10.79 -16.35 -9.89
N SER A 213 11.51 -17.43 -10.21
CA SER A 213 10.91 -18.67 -10.72
C SER A 213 10.02 -19.37 -9.70
N ASP A 214 10.10 -18.98 -8.42
CA ASP A 214 9.47 -19.69 -7.31
C ASP A 214 8.17 -19.00 -6.82
N LEU A 215 7.69 -17.97 -7.54
CA LEU A 215 6.34 -17.42 -7.32
C LEU A 215 5.32 -18.41 -7.87
N TYR A 216 4.54 -18.98 -6.97
CA TYR A 216 3.57 -20.01 -7.30
C TYR A 216 2.39 -19.51 -8.14
N ASP A 217 2.07 -18.21 -8.09
CA ASP A 217 1.05 -17.59 -8.94
C ASP A 217 1.38 -16.10 -9.17
N PHE A 218 1.53 -15.67 -10.42
CA PHE A 218 1.61 -14.25 -10.80
C PHE A 218 0.83 -14.06 -12.10
N ILE A 219 -0.22 -13.25 -12.06
CA ILE A 219 -1.06 -12.95 -13.23
C ILE A 219 -1.36 -11.47 -13.25
N THR A 220 -1.27 -10.87 -14.44
CA THR A 220 -1.63 -9.47 -14.62
C THR A 220 -2.42 -9.24 -15.91
N THR A 221 -3.41 -8.36 -15.84
CA THR A 221 -4.13 -7.79 -16.99
C THR A 221 -3.59 -6.39 -17.35
N ALA A 222 -2.54 -5.94 -16.66
CA ALA A 222 -1.87 -4.68 -16.97
C ALA A 222 -1.21 -4.77 -18.34
N PRO A 223 -1.32 -3.71 -19.18
CA PRO A 223 -0.50 -3.62 -20.37
C PRO A 223 0.98 -3.63 -19.99
N MET A 224 1.83 -4.15 -20.87
CA MET A 224 3.27 -4.22 -20.64
C MET A 224 3.87 -2.82 -20.36
N GLY A 225 4.68 -2.71 -19.30
CA GLY A 225 5.35 -1.48 -18.87
C GLY A 225 4.77 -0.90 -17.57
N ASN A 226 5.45 0.11 -17.02
CA ASN A 226 4.99 0.80 -15.81
C ASN A 226 3.66 1.51 -16.08
N GLN A 227 2.68 1.30 -15.21
CA GLN A 227 1.41 2.00 -15.29
C GLN A 227 1.46 3.24 -14.41
N CYS A 228 1.12 4.38 -14.99
CA CYS A 228 0.99 5.61 -14.23
C CYS A 228 -0.43 5.69 -13.64
N VAL A 229 -0.51 5.92 -12.33
CA VAL A 229 -1.78 6.11 -11.60
C VAL A 229 -2.00 7.57 -11.20
N THR A 230 -0.99 8.42 -11.30
CA THR A 230 -1.10 9.87 -11.06
C THR A 230 -0.29 10.62 -12.08
N ARG A 231 -0.95 11.54 -12.80
CA ARG A 231 -0.29 12.43 -13.75
C ARG A 231 -0.61 13.87 -13.40
N SER A 232 0.34 14.77 -13.65
CA SER A 232 0.10 16.19 -13.53
C SER A 232 0.65 16.97 -14.71
N ARG A 233 0.21 18.21 -14.87
CA ARG A 233 0.80 19.15 -15.81
C ARG A 233 0.86 20.52 -15.16
N VAL A 234 1.90 21.27 -15.49
CA VAL A 234 2.17 22.59 -14.89
C VAL A 234 2.34 23.62 -15.97
N ALA A 235 1.72 24.79 -15.80
CA ALA A 235 1.83 25.91 -16.74
C ALA A 235 1.81 27.28 -16.04
N ASP A 236 2.25 28.33 -16.74
CA ASP A 236 2.31 29.68 -16.17
C ASP A 236 0.91 30.29 -15.97
N THR A 237 -0.04 29.98 -16.86
CA THR A 237 -1.45 30.36 -16.72
C THR A 237 -2.38 29.15 -16.71
N ARG A 238 -3.61 29.34 -16.20
CA ARG A 238 -4.63 28.28 -16.21
C ARG A 238 -5.01 27.85 -17.63
N GLN A 239 -5.02 28.80 -18.57
CA GLN A 239 -5.34 28.52 -19.97
C GLN A 239 -4.24 27.67 -20.62
N ASP A 240 -2.97 27.96 -20.31
CA ASP A 240 -1.83 27.24 -20.89
C ASP A 240 -1.81 25.75 -20.48
N LEU A 241 -2.47 25.37 -19.38
CA LEU A 241 -2.61 23.97 -18.97
C LEU A 241 -3.19 23.13 -20.09
N GLU A 242 -4.17 23.64 -20.85
CA GLU A 242 -4.87 22.90 -21.92
C GLU A 242 -3.89 22.26 -22.92
N THR A 243 -2.75 22.93 -23.17
CA THR A 243 -1.71 22.49 -24.11
C THR A 243 -0.43 22.00 -23.44
N ALA A 244 -0.31 22.12 -22.11
CA ALA A 244 0.87 21.68 -21.39
C ALA A 244 1.00 20.15 -21.45
N PRO A 245 2.24 19.62 -21.61
CA PRO A 245 2.47 18.19 -21.59
C PRO A 245 2.13 17.59 -20.23
N TRP A 246 1.66 16.35 -20.22
CA TRP A 246 1.50 15.58 -19.00
C TRP A 246 2.84 15.02 -18.53
N ASP A 247 3.17 15.31 -17.28
CA ASP A 247 4.19 14.63 -16.51
C ASP A 247 3.53 13.45 -15.76
N LEU A 248 4.27 12.34 -15.67
CA LEU A 248 3.82 11.11 -15.01
C LEU A 248 4.48 11.06 -13.63
N ASP A 249 3.66 11.20 -12.58
CA ASP A 249 4.12 11.45 -11.21
C ASP A 249 4.24 10.14 -10.43
N THR A 250 3.12 9.44 -10.24
CA THR A 250 3.07 8.19 -9.48
C THR A 250 2.99 7.04 -10.44
N TRP A 251 4.01 6.20 -10.37
CA TRP A 251 4.10 4.96 -11.13
C TRP A 251 3.79 3.81 -10.21
N PHE A 252 2.90 2.94 -10.68
CA PHE A 252 2.60 1.71 -9.99
C PHE A 252 3.10 0.55 -10.83
N PRO A 253 4.04 -0.23 -10.29
CA PRO A 253 4.66 -1.32 -11.02
C PRO A 253 3.80 -2.58 -10.89
N PHE A 254 2.55 -2.53 -11.39
CA PHE A 254 1.64 -3.69 -11.43
C PHE A 254 2.28 -4.93 -12.07
N SER A 255 3.32 -4.75 -12.88
CA SER A 255 4.03 -5.82 -13.57
C SER A 255 5.36 -6.25 -12.93
N LEU A 256 5.79 -5.68 -11.79
CA LEU A 256 7.10 -6.00 -11.19
C LEU A 256 6.98 -6.43 -9.73
N VAL A 257 7.28 -7.70 -9.49
CA VAL A 257 7.25 -8.31 -8.15
C VAL A 257 8.26 -7.68 -7.20
N SER A 258 9.43 -7.26 -7.70
CA SER A 258 10.50 -6.67 -6.88
C SER A 258 10.09 -5.39 -6.14
N ASN A 259 9.00 -4.74 -6.55
CA ASN A 259 8.51 -3.52 -5.93
C ASN A 259 7.35 -3.77 -4.93
N LEU A 260 6.93 -5.02 -4.77
CA LEU A 260 6.01 -5.46 -3.71
C LEU A 260 6.72 -5.71 -2.39
N TYR A 261 8.04 -5.82 -2.44
CA TYR A 261 8.91 -5.77 -1.28
C TYR A 261 9.29 -4.31 -1.08
N PRO A 262 8.86 -3.65 0.01
CA PRO A 262 9.31 -2.31 0.29
C PRO A 262 10.83 -2.34 0.38
N ASN A 263 11.46 -1.35 -0.26
CA ASN A 263 12.90 -1.20 -0.24
C ASN A 263 13.43 -1.35 1.19
N GLU A 264 14.57 -2.02 1.31
CA GLU A 264 15.40 -2.05 2.50
C GLU A 264 15.32 -0.71 3.23
N ASP A 265 15.08 -0.74 4.54
CA ASP A 265 15.32 0.46 5.33
C ASP A 265 16.78 0.92 5.12
N GLY A 266 17.14 2.13 5.54
CA GLY A 266 18.53 2.59 5.42
C GLY A 266 19.59 1.71 6.11
N ASN A 267 19.19 0.60 6.74
CA ASN A 267 20.01 -0.42 7.37
C ASN A 267 19.94 -1.81 6.69
N GLY A 268 19.23 -1.98 5.56
CA GLY A 268 19.17 -3.26 4.85
C GLY A 268 18.02 -4.19 5.23
N GLN A 269 17.15 -3.82 6.19
CA GLN A 269 16.07 -4.71 6.62
C GLN A 269 14.83 -4.54 5.74
N GLN A 270 14.45 -5.62 5.07
CA GLN A 270 13.16 -5.77 4.41
C GLN A 270 12.08 -6.01 5.48
N MET A 271 11.08 -5.15 5.52
CA MET A 271 9.87 -5.39 6.31
C MET A 271 8.69 -5.33 5.36
N SER A 272 8.56 -6.35 4.50
CA SER A 272 7.27 -6.67 3.89
C SER A 272 6.53 -7.59 4.86
N PHE A 273 5.22 -7.46 4.94
CA PHE A 273 4.34 -8.50 5.50
C PHE A 273 4.69 -9.93 4.99
N ALA A 274 5.23 -10.04 3.78
CA ALA A 274 5.57 -11.31 3.14
C ALA A 274 7.07 -11.68 3.19
N SER A 275 7.96 -10.77 3.59
CA SER A 275 9.40 -11.01 3.47
C SER A 275 9.88 -12.11 4.42
N ARG A 276 10.64 -13.05 3.88
CA ARG A 276 11.49 -13.95 4.68
C ARG A 276 12.65 -13.13 5.26
N ASP A 277 13.18 -13.56 6.40
CA ASP A 277 14.42 -12.99 6.93
C ASP A 277 15.61 -13.18 5.95
N GLU A 278 16.75 -12.54 6.23
CA GLU A 278 17.98 -12.64 5.43
C GLU A 278 18.51 -14.09 5.30
N GLU A 279 18.08 -14.99 6.18
CA GLU A 279 18.45 -16.41 6.20
C GLU A 279 17.43 -17.30 5.47
N GLY A 280 16.34 -16.71 4.96
CA GLY A 280 15.25 -17.39 4.26
C GLY A 280 14.38 -18.26 5.18
N THR A 281 14.50 -18.12 6.50
CA THR A 281 14.05 -19.10 7.48
C THR A 281 12.62 -18.94 7.98
N GLU A 282 12.07 -17.73 8.12
CA GLU A 282 10.63 -17.51 8.35
C GLU A 282 10.30 -16.00 8.29
N SER A 283 9.08 -15.63 7.88
CA SER A 283 8.61 -14.24 8.03
C SER A 283 8.46 -13.93 9.53
N PRO A 284 8.81 -12.72 10.01
CA PRO A 284 8.54 -12.34 11.39
C PRO A 284 7.05 -12.37 11.75
N PHE A 285 6.17 -12.44 10.75
CA PHE A 285 4.72 -12.50 10.89
C PHE A 285 4.21 -13.90 10.51
N GLN A 286 4.43 -14.87 11.40
CA GLN A 286 4.07 -16.29 11.18
C GLN A 286 2.63 -16.48 10.67
N ALA A 287 1.67 -15.73 11.21
CA ALA A 287 0.27 -15.80 10.79
C ALA A 287 0.06 -15.46 9.30
N LEU A 288 0.82 -14.53 8.72
CA LEU A 288 0.73 -14.22 7.29
C LEU A 288 1.28 -15.36 6.43
N PHE A 289 2.42 -15.93 6.84
CA PHE A 289 3.03 -17.04 6.14
C PHE A 289 2.11 -18.28 6.14
N GLU A 290 1.52 -18.61 7.29
CA GLU A 290 0.64 -19.78 7.42
C GLU A 290 -0.67 -19.63 6.64
N MET A 291 -1.20 -18.41 6.52
CA MET A 291 -2.48 -18.14 5.83
C MET A 291 -2.33 -18.01 4.31
N ARG A 292 -1.08 -17.95 3.82
CA ARG A 292 -0.68 -17.93 2.40
C ARG A 292 -1.53 -16.96 1.56
N PRO A 293 -1.57 -15.68 1.89
CA PRO A 293 -2.49 -14.75 1.26
C PRO A 293 -2.24 -14.61 -0.24
N LEU A 294 -3.33 -14.34 -0.95
CA LEU A 294 -3.30 -13.88 -2.33
C LEU A 294 -3.34 -12.35 -2.30
N TYR A 295 -2.38 -11.70 -2.93
CA TYR A 295 -2.33 -10.24 -3.01
C TYR A 295 -2.93 -9.75 -4.32
N PHE A 296 -3.70 -8.69 -4.21
CA PHE A 296 -4.36 -8.00 -5.32
C PHE A 296 -3.85 -6.58 -5.40
N MET A 297 -3.52 -6.16 -6.62
CA MET A 297 -3.30 -4.77 -6.97
C MET A 297 -4.28 -4.45 -8.09
N ILE A 298 -5.20 -3.52 -7.84
CA ILE A 298 -6.18 -3.10 -8.84
C ILE A 298 -6.13 -1.59 -9.07
N ALA A 299 -6.38 -1.16 -10.30
CA ALA A 299 -6.57 0.24 -10.66
C ALA A 299 -7.61 0.39 -11.75
N ALA A 300 -8.27 1.55 -11.83
CA ALA A 300 -9.11 1.85 -12.99
C ALA A 300 -8.26 1.87 -14.27
N ARG A 301 -8.80 1.28 -15.34
CA ARG A 301 -8.12 1.25 -16.64
C ARG A 301 -8.11 2.62 -17.31
N GLU A 302 -9.21 3.36 -17.19
CA GLU A 302 -9.37 4.70 -17.72
C GLU A 302 -9.17 5.78 -16.65
N TRP A 303 -8.81 6.99 -17.10
CA TRP A 303 -8.81 8.16 -16.23
C TRP A 303 -10.23 8.74 -16.22
N ASP A 304 -10.80 9.08 -15.05
CA ASP A 304 -12.09 9.79 -14.91
C ASP A 304 -13.35 8.95 -15.23
N GLN A 305 -13.54 7.82 -14.53
CA GLN A 305 -14.76 6.99 -14.63
C GLN A 305 -15.69 7.12 -13.41
N GLY A 306 -15.30 7.89 -12.40
CA GLY A 306 -15.99 7.92 -11.10
C GLY A 306 -15.98 6.56 -10.41
N MET A 307 -14.91 5.78 -10.62
CA MET A 307 -14.85 4.40 -10.12
C MET A 307 -14.47 4.38 -8.65
N ASP A 308 -15.27 3.68 -7.86
CA ASP A 308 -15.01 3.42 -6.44
C ASP A 308 -14.54 1.97 -6.28
N LEU A 309 -13.22 1.79 -6.18
CA LEU A 309 -12.63 0.46 -6.11
C LEU A 309 -12.95 -0.26 -4.78
N GLN A 310 -13.13 0.47 -3.68
CA GLN A 310 -13.51 -0.12 -2.41
C GLN A 310 -14.91 -0.73 -2.51
N LYS A 311 -15.86 -0.01 -3.10
CA LYS A 311 -17.21 -0.53 -3.36
C LYS A 311 -17.23 -1.68 -4.34
N LEU A 312 -16.41 -1.63 -5.39
CA LEU A 312 -16.26 -2.75 -6.31
C LEU A 312 -15.79 -4.01 -5.57
N VAL A 313 -14.79 -3.90 -4.69
CA VAL A 313 -14.31 -5.05 -3.92
C VAL A 313 -15.37 -5.56 -2.96
N LEU A 314 -16.09 -4.66 -2.26
CA LEU A 314 -17.22 -5.04 -1.39
C LEU A 314 -18.30 -5.82 -2.16
N GLU A 315 -18.68 -5.34 -3.33
CA GLU A 315 -19.64 -6.02 -4.20
C GLU A 315 -19.15 -7.42 -4.61
N VAL A 316 -17.86 -7.56 -4.95
CA VAL A 316 -17.28 -8.86 -5.27
C VAL A 316 -17.28 -9.78 -4.04
N CYS A 317 -16.91 -9.28 -2.84
CA CYS A 317 -16.98 -10.05 -1.60
C CYS A 317 -18.38 -10.64 -1.35
N GLU A 318 -19.43 -9.82 -1.52
CA GLU A 318 -20.82 -10.24 -1.36
C GLU A 318 -21.25 -11.26 -2.42
N ASN A 319 -20.89 -11.01 -3.68
CA ASN A 319 -21.26 -11.87 -4.80
C ASN A 319 -20.63 -13.27 -4.74
N VAL A 320 -19.42 -13.39 -4.20
CA VAL A 320 -18.77 -14.70 -3.99
C VAL A 320 -19.15 -15.34 -2.65
N GLY A 321 -20.02 -14.68 -1.88
CA GLY A 321 -20.56 -15.18 -0.63
C GLY A 321 -19.55 -15.19 0.53
N LEU A 322 -18.55 -14.29 0.53
CA LEU A 322 -17.74 -14.07 1.72
C LEU A 322 -18.63 -13.61 2.88
N LYS A 323 -18.28 -14.02 4.09
CA LYS A 323 -19.01 -13.66 5.29
C LYS A 323 -18.31 -12.53 6.03
N ARG A 324 -19.12 -11.68 6.68
CA ARG A 324 -18.63 -10.62 7.55
C ARG A 324 -18.31 -11.17 8.96
N ASP A 325 -17.40 -12.15 9.02
CA ASP A 325 -17.08 -12.88 10.25
C ASP A 325 -15.94 -12.24 11.06
N PHE A 326 -15.32 -11.17 10.55
CA PHE A 326 -14.20 -10.45 11.17
C PHE A 326 -14.64 -9.15 11.86
N VAL A 327 -15.93 -9.05 12.17
CA VAL A 327 -16.51 -7.96 12.96
C VAL A 327 -16.28 -8.25 14.43
N GLU A 328 -15.71 -7.28 15.17
CA GLU A 328 -15.60 -7.35 16.64
C GLU A 328 -16.95 -7.23 17.35
#